data_AF-A0A8H4PC67-F1
#
_entry.id   AF-A0A8H4PC67-F1
#
_cell.length_a   1.000
_cell.length_b   1.000
_cell.length_c   1.000
_cell.angle_alpha   90.00
_cell.angle_beta   90.00
_cell.angle_gamma   90.00
#
_symmetry.space_group_name_H-M   'P 1'
#
loop_
_entity.id
_entity.type
_entity.pdbx_description
1 polymer ?
#
loop_
_entity_poly.entity_id
_entity_poly.type
_entity_poly.pdbx_seq_one_letter_code
_entity_poly.pdbx_strand_id
1 'polypeptide(L)'
;MASNTGLALPYTREPPSAAELMAEVQQLRNTVRTLQARMNDQPTTTKRTTTRAKRDIGEQLKPPKPEPFKGQASNVVPFLTQMKAYFSLFPNGFSSPKAKMLFTVPLLQDTASNWFELILKDYLTYEHNEVA
;
A
#
# COMPACT_ATOMS: atom_id res chain seq x y z
N MET A 1 -59.25 34.52 -26.17
CA MET A 1 -58.59 34.40 -24.86
C MET A 1 -58.53 32.92 -24.52
N ALA A 2 -57.33 32.32 -24.54
CA ALA A 2 -57.14 30.89 -24.33
C ALA A 2 -56.97 30.61 -22.83
N SER A 3 -57.92 29.89 -22.24
CA SER A 3 -57.88 29.50 -20.83
C SER A 3 -56.98 28.27 -20.66
N ASN A 4 -55.90 28.43 -19.89
CA ASN A 4 -55.04 27.32 -19.48
C ASN A 4 -55.79 26.44 -18.47
N THR A 5 -56.28 25.28 -18.93
CA THR A 5 -56.76 24.21 -18.06
C THR A 5 -55.58 23.35 -17.65
N GLY A 6 -55.02 23.61 -16.47
CA GLY A 6 -53.98 22.78 -15.87
C GLY A 6 -54.50 21.38 -15.56
N LEU A 7 -54.08 20.39 -16.35
CA LEU A 7 -54.25 18.97 -16.04
C LEU A 7 -53.15 18.57 -15.05
N ALA A 8 -53.42 18.73 -13.75
CA ALA A 8 -52.67 18.03 -12.72
C ALA A 8 -53.22 16.60 -12.64
N LEU A 9 -52.37 15.62 -12.97
CA LEU A 9 -52.67 14.19 -12.83
C LEU A 9 -53.09 13.88 -11.38
N PRO A 10 -54.09 13.00 -11.15
CA PRO A 10 -54.49 12.63 -9.80
C PRO A 10 -53.39 11.78 -9.15
N TYR A 11 -52.59 12.39 -8.28
CA TYR A 11 -51.83 11.64 -7.29
C TYR A 11 -52.81 11.18 -6.20
N THR A 12 -53.66 10.20 -6.51
CA THR A 12 -54.38 9.43 -5.49
C THR A 12 -53.41 8.38 -4.95
N ARG A 13 -52.58 8.81 -4.01
CA ARG A 13 -52.11 7.94 -2.93
C ARG A 13 -52.60 8.62 -1.66
N GLU A 14 -53.46 7.96 -0.89
CA GLU A 14 -53.81 8.47 0.44
C GLU A 14 -52.51 8.82 1.17
N PRO A 15 -52.43 9.97 1.86
CA PRO A 15 -51.25 10.29 2.65
C PRO A 15 -51.02 9.12 3.62
N PRO A 16 -49.78 8.57 3.69
CA PRO A 16 -49.52 7.41 4.53
C PRO A 16 -49.98 7.73 5.94
N SER A 17 -50.84 6.86 6.46
CA SER A 17 -51.40 7.08 7.79
C SER A 17 -50.27 7.13 8.81
N ALA A 18 -50.48 7.81 9.94
CA ALA A 18 -49.48 7.82 11.02
C ALA A 18 -49.06 6.40 11.44
N ALA A 19 -49.97 5.42 11.33
CA ALA A 19 -49.70 4.02 11.59
C ALA A 19 -48.72 3.39 10.57
N GLU A 20 -48.85 3.70 9.29
CA GLU A 20 -47.96 3.22 8.23
C GLU A 20 -46.56 3.83 8.36
N LEU A 21 -46.46 5.13 8.65
CA LEU A 21 -45.18 5.78 8.91
C LEU A 21 -44.48 5.19 10.14
N MET A 22 -45.24 4.90 11.21
CA MET A 22 -44.68 4.22 12.39
C MET A 22 -44.24 2.79 12.07
N ALA A 23 -45.00 2.06 11.23
CA ALA A 23 -44.62 0.71 10.80
C ALA A 23 -43.33 0.71 9.99
N GLU A 24 -43.15 1.69 9.10
CA GLU A 24 -41.94 1.85 8.29
C GLU A 24 -40.72 2.23 9.15
N VAL A 25 -40.90 3.15 10.10
CA VAL A 25 -39.85 3.49 11.08
C VAL A 25 -39.48 2.27 11.93
N GLN A 26 -40.47 1.46 12.32
CA GLN A 26 -40.22 0.27 13.11
C GLN A 26 -39.50 -0.82 12.30
N GLN A 27 -39.86 -0.98 11.02
CA GLN A 27 -39.17 -1.86 10.09
C GLN A 27 -37.70 -1.43 9.89
N LEU A 28 -37.45 -0.12 9.76
CA LEU A 28 -36.10 0.41 9.63
C LEU A 28 -35.27 0.13 10.89
N ARG A 29 -35.84 0.37 12.08
CA ARG A 29 -35.19 0.07 13.36
C ARG A 29 -34.82 -1.40 13.50
N ASN A 30 -35.73 -2.30 13.10
CA ASN A 30 -35.48 -3.74 13.13
C ASN A 30 -34.34 -4.12 12.17
N THR A 31 -34.34 -3.56 10.96
CA THR A 31 -33.30 -3.79 9.95
C THR A 31 -31.93 -3.34 10.44
N VAL A 32 -31.85 -2.14 11.02
CA VAL A 32 -30.60 -1.62 11.60
C VAL A 32 -30.09 -2.52 12.72
N ARG A 33 -30.99 -2.98 13.62
CA ARG A 33 -30.62 -3.91 14.70
C ARG A 33 -30.10 -5.24 14.16
N THR A 34 -30.73 -5.79 13.11
CA THR A 34 -30.27 -7.02 12.45
C THR A 34 -28.92 -6.83 11.78
N LEU A 35 -28.68 -5.68 11.13
CA LEU A 35 -27.38 -5.38 10.52
C LEU A 35 -26.28 -5.22 11.59
N GLN A 36 -26.58 -4.54 12.70
CA GLN A 36 -25.65 -4.43 13.83
C GLN A 36 -25.34 -5.79 14.46
N ALA A 37 -26.36 -6.64 14.65
CA ALA A 37 -26.15 -8.01 15.14
C ALA A 37 -25.26 -8.81 14.18
N ARG A 38 -25.48 -8.72 12.87
CA ARG A 38 -24.62 -9.38 11.86
C ARG A 38 -23.18 -8.84 11.84
N MET A 39 -22.99 -7.54 12.08
CA MET A 39 -21.65 -6.95 12.22
C MET A 39 -20.93 -7.42 13.50
N ASN A 40 -21.69 -7.62 14.59
CA ASN A 40 -21.14 -8.02 15.89
C ASN A 40 -20.93 -9.55 16.01
N ASP A 41 -21.82 -10.34 15.40
CA ASP A 41 -21.75 -11.81 15.32
C ASP A 41 -20.91 -12.30 14.14
N GLN A 42 -20.35 -11.40 13.33
CA GLN A 42 -19.34 -11.80 12.34
C GLN A 42 -18.16 -12.39 13.13
N PRO A 43 -17.92 -13.71 13.08
CA PRO A 43 -16.80 -14.28 13.77
C PRO A 43 -15.54 -13.57 13.26
N THR A 44 -14.72 -13.11 14.19
CA THR A 44 -13.34 -12.68 13.95
C THR A 44 -12.49 -13.87 13.52
N THR A 45 -12.91 -14.62 12.50
CA THR A 45 -12.03 -15.28 11.55
C THR A 45 -11.57 -14.29 10.49
N THR A 46 -11.42 -13.02 10.86
CA THR A 46 -10.29 -12.24 10.37
C THR A 46 -9.06 -12.99 10.88
N LYS A 47 -8.57 -13.96 10.08
CA LYS A 47 -7.12 -14.03 9.85
C LYS A 47 -6.73 -12.58 9.76
N ARG A 48 -5.95 -12.09 10.73
CA ARG A 48 -5.31 -10.80 10.63
C ARG A 48 -4.54 -10.83 9.31
N THR A 49 -5.18 -10.45 8.22
CA THR A 49 -4.60 -9.56 7.25
C THR A 49 -4.38 -8.27 8.01
N THR A 50 -3.39 -8.29 8.91
CA THR A 50 -2.38 -7.26 8.87
C THR A 50 -2.15 -7.04 7.39
N THR A 51 -2.45 -5.85 6.92
CA THR A 51 -2.13 -5.32 5.60
C THR A 51 -0.89 -6.06 5.10
N ARG A 52 -1.08 -7.14 4.31
CA ARG A 52 0.04 -7.98 3.90
C ARG A 52 0.71 -7.08 2.91
N ALA A 53 1.72 -6.32 3.37
CA ALA A 53 2.49 -5.40 2.55
C ALA A 53 2.67 -6.09 1.21
N LYS A 54 2.15 -5.46 0.15
CA LYS A 54 1.97 -6.08 -1.16
C LYS A 54 3.28 -6.77 -1.52
N ARG A 55 3.31 -8.11 -1.40
CA ARG A 55 4.58 -8.86 -1.50
C ARG A 55 5.28 -8.50 -2.79
N ASP A 56 6.58 -8.28 -2.70
CA ASP A 56 7.36 -7.90 -3.88
C ASP A 56 7.38 -9.01 -4.92
N ILE A 57 7.50 -8.65 -6.19
CA ILE A 57 7.58 -9.61 -7.31
C ILE A 57 8.82 -10.51 -7.12
N GLY A 58 9.90 -9.93 -6.62
CA GLY A 58 11.14 -10.61 -6.28
C GLY A 58 10.97 -11.64 -5.15
N GLU A 59 10.00 -11.49 -4.24
CA GLU A 59 9.73 -12.53 -3.23
C GLU A 59 9.13 -13.80 -3.83
N GLN A 60 8.40 -13.66 -4.95
CA GLN A 60 7.81 -14.79 -5.67
C GLN A 60 8.84 -15.45 -6.59
N LEU A 61 9.62 -14.64 -7.31
CA LEU A 61 10.60 -15.12 -8.28
C LEU A 61 11.90 -15.61 -7.62
N LYS A 62 12.21 -15.14 -6.40
CA LYS A 62 13.47 -15.42 -5.69
C LYS A 62 14.69 -15.29 -6.62
N PRO A 63 14.87 -14.13 -7.27
CA PRO A 63 15.95 -13.95 -8.23
C PRO A 63 17.30 -14.20 -7.56
N PRO A 64 18.30 -14.70 -8.31
CA PRO A 64 19.64 -14.87 -7.78
C PRO A 64 20.17 -13.51 -7.30
N LYS A 65 20.96 -13.54 -6.21
CA LYS A 65 21.64 -12.35 -5.73
C LYS A 65 22.61 -11.85 -6.80
N PRO A 66 22.70 -10.53 -7.05
CA PRO A 66 23.67 -9.98 -8.00
C PRO A 66 25.11 -10.35 -7.65
N GLU A 67 25.96 -10.40 -8.67
CA GLU A 67 27.37 -10.73 -8.46
C GLU A 67 28.13 -9.61 -7.74
N PRO A 68 29.10 -9.95 -6.87
CA PRO A 68 29.96 -8.96 -6.23
C PRO A 68 30.82 -8.18 -7.23
N PHE A 69 31.05 -6.90 -6.94
CA PHE A 69 31.89 -6.00 -7.71
C PHE A 69 33.25 -5.80 -7.05
N LYS A 70 34.32 -6.17 -7.76
CA LYS A 70 35.71 -6.14 -7.25
C LYS A 70 36.49 -4.85 -7.55
N GLY A 71 35.88 -3.87 -8.21
CA GLY A 71 36.55 -2.60 -8.54
C GLY A 71 37.11 -2.48 -9.96
N GLN A 72 36.85 -3.44 -10.85
CA GLN A 72 37.28 -3.37 -12.25
C GLN A 72 36.39 -2.41 -13.06
N ALA A 73 36.97 -1.38 -13.67
CA ALA A 73 36.23 -0.33 -14.37
C ALA A 73 35.32 -0.88 -15.50
N SER A 74 35.79 -1.90 -16.23
CA SER A 74 35.02 -2.57 -17.28
C SER A 74 33.73 -3.22 -16.78
N ASN A 75 33.67 -3.58 -15.50
CA ASN A 75 32.54 -4.31 -14.90
C ASN A 75 31.56 -3.39 -14.15
N VAL A 76 31.81 -2.08 -14.09
CA VAL A 76 30.93 -1.12 -13.40
C VAL A 76 29.55 -1.08 -14.03
N VAL A 77 29.48 -0.92 -15.36
CA VAL A 77 28.19 -0.82 -16.06
C VAL A 77 27.37 -2.11 -15.95
N PRO A 78 27.95 -3.31 -16.18
CA PRO A 78 27.26 -4.58 -15.93
C PRO A 78 26.73 -4.70 -14.49
N PHE A 79 27.56 -4.39 -13.50
CA PHE A 79 27.18 -4.46 -12.09
C PHE A 79 25.98 -3.54 -11.78
N LEU A 80 26.05 -2.26 -12.15
CA LEU A 80 24.97 -1.31 -11.92
C LEU A 80 23.67 -1.71 -12.64
N THR A 81 23.79 -2.31 -13.83
CA THR A 81 22.64 -2.83 -14.59
C THR A 81 21.96 -3.97 -13.84
N GLN A 82 22.73 -4.93 -13.33
CA GLN A 82 22.20 -6.03 -12.51
C GLN A 82 21.53 -5.52 -11.24
N MET A 83 22.14 -4.55 -10.55
CA MET A 83 21.57 -3.93 -9.34
C MET A 83 20.24 -3.24 -9.64
N LYS A 84 20.17 -2.47 -10.72
CA LYS A 84 18.93 -1.79 -11.14
C LYS A 84 17.82 -2.78 -11.46
N ALA A 85 18.15 -3.86 -12.18
CA ALA A 85 17.21 -4.94 -12.47
C ALA A 85 16.74 -5.61 -11.18
N TYR A 86 17.64 -5.93 -10.25
CA TYR A 86 17.30 -6.56 -8.98
C TYR A 86 16.35 -5.67 -8.16
N PHE A 87 16.67 -4.39 -7.98
CA PHE A 87 15.81 -3.46 -7.23
C PHE A 87 14.43 -3.27 -7.86
N SER A 88 14.30 -3.37 -9.17
CA SER A 88 12.99 -3.28 -9.84
C SER A 88 12.04 -4.42 -9.45
N LEU A 89 12.57 -5.56 -9.01
CA LEU A 89 11.79 -6.70 -8.54
C LEU A 89 11.30 -6.52 -7.09
N PHE A 90 11.91 -5.63 -6.31
CA PHE A 90 11.64 -5.41 -4.89
C PHE A 90 11.27 -3.94 -4.58
N PRO A 91 10.18 -3.40 -5.14
CA PRO A 91 9.81 -2.00 -4.98
C PRO A 91 9.47 -1.61 -3.54
N ASN A 92 8.92 -2.54 -2.73
CA ASN A 92 8.60 -2.25 -1.33
C ASN A 92 9.82 -2.45 -0.42
N GLY A 93 10.61 -3.51 -0.63
CA GLY A 93 11.80 -3.84 0.14
C GLY A 93 12.96 -2.86 -0.07
N PHE A 94 13.07 -2.26 -1.25
CA PHE A 94 14.06 -1.21 -1.56
C PHE A 94 13.39 0.12 -1.94
N SER A 95 12.43 0.54 -1.13
CA SER A 95 11.66 1.78 -1.35
C SER A 95 12.48 3.05 -1.14
N SER A 96 13.55 3.02 -0.34
CA SER A 96 14.41 4.18 -0.09
C SER A 96 15.80 4.04 -0.73
N PRO A 97 16.46 5.17 -1.09
CA PRO A 97 17.86 5.16 -1.53
C PRO A 97 18.79 4.51 -0.51
N LYS A 98 18.58 4.77 0.79
CA LYS A 98 19.35 4.17 1.90
C LYS A 98 19.24 2.64 1.91
N ALA A 99 18.05 2.08 1.70
CA ALA A 99 17.87 0.62 1.64
C ALA A 99 18.60 -0.01 0.45
N LYS A 100 18.54 0.64 -0.73
CA LYS A 100 19.31 0.21 -1.93
C LYS A 100 20.81 0.25 -1.66
N MET A 101 21.30 1.34 -1.08
CA MET A 101 22.70 1.50 -0.74
C MET A 101 23.16 0.40 0.24
N LEU A 102 22.47 0.23 1.37
CA LEU A 102 22.83 -0.77 2.40
C LEU A 102 22.85 -2.20 1.86
N PHE A 103 22.00 -2.53 0.88
CA PHE A 103 22.06 -3.82 0.20
C PHE A 103 23.26 -3.95 -0.75
N THR A 104 23.68 -2.83 -1.36
CA THR A 104 24.79 -2.81 -2.32
C THR A 104 26.14 -2.90 -1.62
N VAL A 105 26.30 -2.32 -0.42
CA VAL A 105 27.60 -2.27 0.29
C VAL A 105 28.29 -3.64 0.39
N PRO A 106 27.63 -4.72 0.86
CA PRO A 106 28.29 -6.02 1.00
C PRO A 106 28.65 -6.69 -0.34
N LEU A 107 28.17 -6.15 -1.46
CA LEU A 107 28.52 -6.59 -2.80
C LEU A 107 29.77 -5.90 -3.34
N LEU A 108 30.24 -4.81 -2.70
CA LEU A 108 31.51 -4.18 -3.03
C LEU A 108 32.64 -4.95 -2.33
N GLN A 109 33.60 -5.43 -3.10
CA GLN A 109 34.71 -6.26 -2.62
C GLN A 109 36.06 -5.69 -3.06
N ASP A 110 37.13 -6.15 -2.42
CA ASP A 110 38.52 -5.83 -2.74
C ASP A 110 38.74 -4.31 -2.83
N THR A 111 39.27 -3.84 -3.97
CA THR A 111 39.53 -2.43 -4.25
C THR A 111 38.26 -1.59 -4.11
N ALA A 112 37.08 -2.13 -4.47
CA ALA A 112 35.83 -1.39 -4.36
C ALA A 112 35.40 -1.13 -2.93
N SER A 113 35.63 -2.10 -2.03
CA SER A 113 35.32 -1.94 -0.62
C SER A 113 36.17 -0.83 0.00
N ASN A 114 37.47 -0.81 -0.30
CA ASN A 114 38.41 0.11 0.34
C ASN A 114 38.09 1.59 0.09
N TRP A 115 37.72 1.97 -1.13
CA TRP A 115 37.36 3.37 -1.40
C TRP A 115 35.97 3.73 -0.90
N PHE A 116 35.03 2.77 -0.93
CA PHE A 116 33.65 3.02 -0.51
C PHE A 116 33.50 3.07 1.02
N GLU A 117 34.32 2.33 1.77
CA GLU A 117 34.29 2.32 3.24
C GLU A 117 34.47 3.73 3.84
N LEU A 118 35.35 4.54 3.26
CA LEU A 118 35.55 5.93 3.68
C LEU A 118 34.28 6.77 3.50
N ILE A 119 33.59 6.62 2.37
CA ILE A 119 32.34 7.31 2.06
C ILE A 119 31.20 6.81 2.95
N LEU A 120 31.15 5.51 3.20
CA LEU A 120 30.13 4.91 4.08
C LEU A 120 30.31 5.38 5.53
N LYS A 121 31.55 5.42 6.02
CA LYS A 121 31.86 5.90 7.36
C LYS A 121 31.46 7.37 7.53
N ASP A 122 31.77 8.19 6.54
CA ASP A 122 31.34 9.58 6.46
C ASP A 122 29.81 9.67 6.57
N TYR A 123 29.09 9.02 5.65
CA TYR A 123 27.63 8.98 5.61
C TYR A 123 27.00 8.57 6.97
N LEU A 124 27.52 7.52 7.61
CA LEU A 124 27.01 7.04 8.90
C LEU A 124 27.34 7.98 10.07
N THR A 125 28.43 8.75 9.99
CA THR A 125 28.86 9.68 11.04
C THR A 125 28.05 11.00 10.99
N TYR A 126 27.72 11.50 9.80
CA TYR A 126 26.93 12.73 9.66
C TYR A 126 25.43 12.56 9.96
N GLU A 127 24.83 11.38 9.72
CA GLU A 127 23.42 11.14 10.09
C GLU A 127 23.18 11.06 11.61
N HIS A 128 24.24 10.96 12.42
CA HIS A 128 24.14 10.98 13.90
C HIS A 128 24.07 12.40 14.48
N ASN A 129 24.35 13.43 13.69
CA ASN A 129 24.44 14.81 14.18
C ASN A 129 23.21 15.69 13.85
N GLU A 130 22.16 15.11 13.25
CA GLU A 130 20.94 15.82 12.83
C GLU A 130 19.69 15.40 13.64
N VAL A 131 19.84 15.06 14.93
CA VAL A 131 18.72 15.14 15.91
C VAL A 131 19.28 15.40 17.32
N ALA A 132 19.12 16.64 17.78
CA ALA A 132 19.01 16.97 19.21
C ALA A 132 17.53 16.98 19.60
#